data_AF-A0A9J6CTV4-F1
#
_entry.id   AF-A0A9J6CTV4-F1
#
_cell.length_a   1.000
_cell.length_b   1.000
_cell.length_c   1.000
_cell.angle_alpha   90.00
_cell.angle_beta   90.00
_cell.angle_gamma   90.00
#
_symmetry.space_group_name_H-M   'P 1'
#
loop_
_entity.id
_entity.type
_entity.pdbx_description
1 polymer ?
#
loop_
_entity_poly.entity_id
_entity_poly.type
_entity_poly.pdbx_seq_one_letter_code
_entity_poly.pdbx_strand_id
1 'polypeptide(L)'
;METRSGRTIGDLSTASTAGTSSMPPSSVQATTYIPLPHLRDPGTFSGDGDVIVTKNPCMHPGDIRKLTAVNVPQLHHVRDCIVFPAKGDRPHPDEMAGSDLDGDEYSVLWYADLIFRTNCSPMQYYSDPPREQKTPIQVQDMIDFFCQYIKGDKIGLIANAHLVWADLLDAGINSRRCRDLARKCSVNLDFAKCGDLKGLQNSEKPPMYPDFMEKQGAKNTYCSRKVLGQLYRNCKKVQLSTEYLDVVENTLPDPRLLLEGREAFLKEARTSYRRYAMKIRALLKSYRIDSESEALSGAVSKFSMFVQEKSDPTDVCMVLESQVEHVIRKTREEFFSHTVSQLQENLKASAWYQVTYELQASEGGIQSFPWVVPDVIMRILADASQSACDAVAPSRNSFTQRLGALLLDRTPAGGDGPSSADPKDEARLLNNLLKMMYDWIDCNREFLFVKEPQEVVIYRNIMREACVKVWNHKPE
;
A
#
# COMPACT_ATOMS: atom_id res chain seq x y z
N MET A 1 -40.67 -12.86 21.95
CA MET A 1 -40.33 -11.69 21.12
C MET A 1 -39.65 -12.22 19.89
N GLU A 2 -40.33 -12.10 18.76
CA GLU A 2 -40.13 -12.86 17.53
C GLU A 2 -38.84 -12.53 16.80
N THR A 3 -38.24 -13.60 16.28
CA THR A 3 -37.13 -13.66 15.34
C THR A 3 -37.50 -12.99 14.01
N ARG A 4 -36.73 -11.99 13.56
CA ARG A 4 -36.80 -11.50 12.18
C ARG A 4 -35.82 -12.30 11.31
N SER A 5 -36.40 -13.13 10.46
CA SER A 5 -35.77 -13.87 9.38
C SER A 5 -35.16 -12.94 8.33
N GLY A 6 -33.96 -13.31 7.87
CA GLY A 6 -33.34 -12.74 6.67
C GLY A 6 -34.23 -12.99 5.46
N ARG A 7 -34.45 -11.95 4.67
CA ARG A 7 -35.14 -12.05 3.38
C ARG A 7 -34.18 -12.63 2.35
N THR A 8 -34.34 -13.91 2.07
CA THR A 8 -33.91 -14.54 0.83
C THR A 8 -34.68 -13.89 -0.32
N ILE A 9 -33.98 -13.31 -1.29
CA ILE A 9 -34.61 -12.90 -2.56
C ILE A 9 -34.76 -14.17 -3.40
N GLY A 10 -35.83 -14.90 -3.14
CA GLY A 10 -36.42 -15.85 -4.06
C GLY A 10 -37.82 -15.35 -4.38
N ASP A 11 -37.96 -14.76 -5.57
CA ASP A 11 -39.15 -14.89 -6.42
C ASP A 11 -39.04 -13.95 -7.63
N LEU A 12 -38.31 -14.42 -8.64
CA LEU A 12 -38.60 -14.13 -10.03
C LEU A 12 -38.54 -15.46 -10.79
N SER A 13 -39.49 -16.35 -10.47
CA SER A 13 -39.91 -17.40 -11.39
C SER A 13 -41.19 -16.92 -12.08
N THR A 14 -41.06 -16.50 -13.33
CA THR A 14 -41.98 -16.72 -14.46
C THR A 14 -41.68 -15.70 -15.56
N ALA A 15 -40.81 -16.08 -16.50
CA ALA A 15 -41.07 -15.97 -17.95
C ALA A 15 -39.84 -16.39 -18.77
N SER A 16 -40.08 -17.36 -19.64
CA SER A 16 -39.27 -17.81 -20.78
C SER A 16 -37.88 -18.38 -20.50
N THR A 17 -37.84 -19.72 -20.53
CA THR A 17 -36.84 -20.49 -21.28
C THR A 17 -36.41 -19.75 -22.55
N ALA A 18 -35.23 -19.14 -22.51
CA ALA A 18 -34.44 -18.90 -23.71
C ALA A 18 -33.33 -19.95 -23.73
N GLY A 19 -33.62 -21.07 -24.39
CA GLY A 19 -32.58 -21.94 -24.89
C GLY A 19 -31.71 -21.13 -25.85
N THR A 20 -30.45 -20.94 -25.50
CA THR A 20 -29.38 -20.77 -26.48
C THR A 20 -28.28 -21.75 -26.12
N SER A 21 -28.36 -22.89 -26.81
CA SER A 21 -27.29 -23.84 -26.98
C SER A 21 -26.14 -23.20 -27.75
N SER A 22 -25.01 -22.95 -27.09
CA SER A 22 -23.66 -23.14 -27.64
C SER A 22 -22.62 -22.77 -26.59
N MET A 23 -22.29 -23.70 -25.70
CA MET A 23 -21.04 -23.63 -24.94
C MET A 23 -20.37 -25.00 -25.10
N PRO A 24 -19.20 -25.07 -25.78
CA PRO A 24 -18.51 -26.34 -25.96
C PRO A 24 -18.07 -26.90 -24.59
N PRO A 25 -18.26 -28.19 -24.33
CA PRO A 25 -18.04 -28.79 -23.00
C PRO A 25 -16.56 -29.07 -22.68
N SER A 26 -15.62 -28.19 -23.06
CA SER A 26 -14.19 -28.47 -22.86
C SER A 26 -13.26 -27.26 -22.63
N SER A 27 -13.78 -26.09 -22.22
CA SER A 27 -12.91 -24.94 -21.91
C SER A 27 -13.41 -24.06 -20.75
N VAL A 28 -13.97 -24.68 -19.71
CA VAL A 28 -14.28 -23.99 -18.44
C VAL A 28 -13.01 -23.96 -17.58
N GLN A 29 -11.94 -23.31 -18.08
CA GLN A 29 -10.83 -22.93 -17.22
C GLN A 29 -11.15 -21.57 -16.60
N ALA A 30 -11.89 -21.66 -15.50
CA ALA A 30 -11.83 -20.73 -14.39
C ALA A 30 -12.13 -19.26 -14.76
N THR A 31 -13.38 -18.95 -15.09
CA THR A 31 -13.80 -17.58 -15.42
C THR A 31 -14.24 -16.84 -14.17
N THR A 32 -13.91 -15.56 -14.03
CA THR A 32 -14.41 -14.66 -12.98
C THR A 32 -14.89 -13.36 -13.63
N TYR A 33 -15.89 -12.70 -13.07
CA TYR A 33 -16.36 -11.41 -13.59
C TYR A 33 -15.98 -10.30 -12.61
N ILE A 34 -15.35 -9.26 -13.14
CA ILE A 34 -15.01 -8.05 -12.38
C ILE A 34 -15.79 -6.91 -13.05
N PRO A 35 -16.91 -6.47 -12.47
CA PRO A 35 -17.56 -5.25 -12.87
C PRO A 35 -16.70 -4.06 -12.44
N LEU A 36 -16.39 -3.21 -13.41
CA LEU A 36 -15.50 -2.08 -13.27
C LEU A 36 -16.08 -1.03 -12.31
N PRO A 37 -15.35 -0.60 -11.26
CA PRO A 37 -15.60 0.66 -10.58
C PRO A 37 -15.21 1.83 -11.50
N HIS A 38 -15.96 2.92 -11.44
CA HIS A 38 -15.49 4.21 -11.95
C HIS A 38 -14.37 4.76 -11.05
N LEU A 39 -13.14 4.30 -11.25
CA LEU A 39 -11.94 5.02 -10.82
C LEU A 39 -11.23 5.54 -12.07
N ARG A 40 -11.08 6.86 -12.14
CA ARG A 40 -10.59 7.63 -13.29
C ARG A 40 -9.07 7.47 -13.48
N ASP A 41 -8.57 6.25 -13.70
CA ASP A 41 -7.14 6.00 -13.82
C ASP A 41 -6.77 5.08 -15.02
N PRO A 42 -5.60 5.25 -15.67
CA PRO A 42 -5.15 4.47 -16.83
C PRO A 42 -4.95 2.95 -16.56
N GLY A 43 -5.05 2.52 -15.31
CA GLY A 43 -4.96 1.11 -14.89
C GLY A 43 -6.31 0.36 -14.86
N THR A 44 -7.39 1.00 -15.34
CA THR A 44 -8.73 0.39 -15.44
C THR A 44 -8.63 -0.94 -16.21
N PHE A 45 -8.94 -2.05 -15.54
CA PHE A 45 -8.94 -3.39 -16.14
C PHE A 45 -9.79 -3.37 -17.41
N SER A 46 -9.14 -3.41 -18.59
CA SER A 46 -9.78 -3.05 -19.86
C SER A 46 -10.59 -4.19 -20.49
N GLY A 47 -11.01 -5.17 -19.69
CA GLY A 47 -11.66 -6.39 -20.15
C GLY A 47 -10.66 -7.51 -20.45
N ASP A 48 -11.23 -8.73 -20.50
CA ASP A 48 -10.66 -10.04 -20.81
C ASP A 48 -9.16 -10.24 -20.55
N GLY A 49 -8.83 -11.01 -19.50
CA GLY A 49 -7.42 -11.31 -19.20
C GLY A 49 -7.22 -12.20 -17.99
N ASP A 50 -6.02 -12.76 -17.86
CA ASP A 50 -5.63 -13.52 -16.67
C ASP A 50 -5.61 -12.60 -15.45
N VAL A 51 -6.15 -13.09 -14.33
CA VAL A 51 -6.12 -12.43 -13.02
C VAL A 51 -5.75 -13.44 -11.96
N ILE A 52 -5.10 -12.97 -10.90
CA ILE A 52 -4.89 -13.74 -9.68
C ILE A 52 -5.97 -13.34 -8.68
N VAL A 53 -6.64 -14.33 -8.10
CA VAL A 53 -7.64 -14.17 -7.05
C VAL A 53 -7.25 -15.03 -5.85
N THR A 54 -7.39 -14.49 -4.66
CA THR A 54 -7.15 -15.21 -3.40
C THR A 54 -8.02 -14.63 -2.29
N LYS A 55 -8.32 -15.46 -1.28
CA LYS A 55 -8.81 -15.02 0.02
C LYS A 55 -7.66 -14.98 1.02
N ASN A 56 -7.69 -14.02 1.94
CA ASN A 56 -6.76 -13.96 3.07
C ASN A 56 -7.41 -14.55 4.34
N PRO A 57 -6.66 -15.29 5.17
CA PRO A 57 -5.25 -15.66 5.02
C PRO A 57 -5.02 -16.83 4.05
N CYS A 58 -4.04 -16.70 3.16
CA CYS A 58 -3.61 -17.75 2.23
C CYS A 58 -2.52 -18.64 2.86
N MET A 59 -2.82 -19.93 3.06
CA MET A 59 -1.94 -20.85 3.79
C MET A 59 -1.51 -22.06 2.96
N HIS A 60 -2.29 -22.44 1.95
CA HIS A 60 -2.00 -23.52 1.03
C HIS A 60 -1.62 -22.94 -0.35
N PRO A 61 -0.66 -23.52 -1.09
CA PRO A 61 -0.30 -23.02 -2.42
C PRO A 61 -1.47 -23.01 -3.43
N GLY A 62 -2.49 -23.81 -3.19
CA GLY A 62 -3.71 -23.85 -3.99
C GLY A 62 -4.74 -22.76 -3.68
N ASP A 63 -4.54 -21.99 -2.61
CA ASP A 63 -5.46 -20.90 -2.21
C ASP A 63 -5.38 -19.68 -3.12
N ILE A 64 -4.30 -19.58 -3.90
CA ILE A 64 -4.14 -18.56 -4.91
C ILE A 64 -4.54 -19.16 -6.26
N ARG A 65 -5.49 -18.52 -6.94
CA ARG A 65 -6.05 -18.98 -8.20
C ARG A 65 -5.75 -17.99 -9.32
N LYS A 66 -5.13 -18.48 -10.38
CA LYS A 66 -5.17 -17.85 -11.69
C LYS A 66 -6.52 -18.17 -12.31
N LEU A 67 -7.31 -17.13 -12.57
CA LEU A 67 -8.61 -17.16 -13.23
C LEU A 67 -8.56 -16.26 -14.48
N THR A 68 -9.49 -16.45 -15.41
CA THR A 68 -9.68 -15.58 -16.57
C THR A 68 -10.81 -14.61 -16.23
N ALA A 69 -10.50 -13.33 -16.09
CA ALA A 69 -11.53 -12.31 -15.98
C ALA A 69 -12.20 -12.13 -17.35
N VAL A 70 -13.54 -12.12 -17.40
CA VAL A 70 -14.31 -11.96 -18.64
C VAL A 70 -15.32 -10.82 -18.49
N ASN A 71 -15.47 -10.00 -19.52
CA ASN A 71 -16.47 -8.94 -19.55
C ASN A 71 -17.84 -9.47 -20.00
N VAL A 72 -18.84 -9.39 -19.10
CA VAL A 72 -20.22 -9.81 -19.40
C VAL A 72 -21.16 -8.60 -19.31
N PRO A 73 -21.65 -8.07 -20.44
CA PRO A 73 -22.51 -6.88 -20.49
C PRO A 73 -23.74 -6.96 -19.58
N GLN A 74 -24.32 -8.15 -19.44
CA GLN A 74 -25.51 -8.37 -18.61
C GLN A 74 -25.24 -8.14 -17.11
N LEU A 75 -23.99 -8.22 -16.67
CA LEU A 75 -23.58 -8.04 -15.27
C LEU A 75 -23.07 -6.63 -14.95
N HIS A 76 -23.09 -5.69 -15.90
CA HIS A 76 -22.61 -4.31 -15.70
C HIS A 76 -23.35 -3.50 -14.62
N HIS A 77 -24.50 -4.00 -14.17
CA HIS A 77 -25.27 -3.41 -13.08
C HIS A 77 -24.74 -3.80 -11.68
N VAL A 78 -24.03 -4.93 -11.57
CA VAL A 78 -23.27 -5.30 -10.37
C VAL A 78 -22.01 -4.44 -10.37
N ARG A 79 -21.61 -3.87 -9.22
CA ARG A 79 -20.43 -3.01 -9.11
C ARG A 79 -19.68 -3.32 -7.83
N ASP A 80 -18.38 -3.07 -7.83
CA ASP A 80 -17.49 -3.23 -6.66
C ASP A 80 -17.56 -4.64 -6.04
N CYS A 81 -17.83 -5.66 -6.86
CA CYS A 81 -18.01 -7.04 -6.43
C CYS A 81 -17.41 -7.99 -7.46
N ILE A 82 -16.69 -9.00 -7.03
CA ILE A 82 -16.30 -10.11 -7.90
C ILE A 82 -17.49 -11.08 -8.08
N VAL A 83 -17.77 -11.53 -9.30
CA VAL A 83 -18.82 -12.54 -9.55
C VAL A 83 -18.15 -13.83 -10.01
N PHE A 84 -18.45 -14.93 -9.32
CA PHE A 84 -17.97 -16.26 -9.69
C PHE A 84 -19.03 -17.04 -10.48
N PRO A 85 -18.62 -17.97 -11.37
CA PRO A 85 -19.52 -18.82 -12.11
C PRO A 85 -20.26 -19.77 -11.16
N ALA A 86 -21.57 -19.90 -11.36
CA ALA A 86 -22.40 -20.82 -10.58
C ALA A 86 -22.26 -22.30 -11.00
N LYS A 87 -21.50 -22.58 -12.05
CA LYS A 87 -21.29 -23.93 -12.61
C LYS A 87 -19.80 -24.23 -12.71
N GLY A 88 -19.44 -25.47 -12.44
CA GLY A 88 -18.07 -26.00 -12.47
C GLY A 88 -17.95 -27.23 -11.58
N ASP A 89 -16.78 -27.85 -11.59
CA ASP A 89 -16.52 -29.05 -10.77
C ASP A 89 -16.44 -28.73 -9.27
N ARG A 90 -15.97 -27.53 -8.94
CA ARG A 90 -15.81 -27.00 -7.58
C ARG A 90 -16.02 -25.49 -7.57
N PRO A 91 -16.74 -24.92 -6.59
CA PRO A 91 -16.87 -23.47 -6.47
C PRO A 91 -15.50 -22.80 -6.25
N HIS A 92 -15.16 -21.76 -7.03
CA HIS A 92 -13.90 -21.04 -6.86
C HIS A 92 -13.68 -20.44 -5.47
N PRO A 93 -14.70 -19.90 -4.77
CA PRO A 93 -14.60 -19.54 -3.35
C PRO A 93 -13.99 -20.67 -2.49
N ASP A 94 -14.55 -21.87 -2.58
CA ASP A 94 -14.09 -23.03 -1.80
C ASP A 94 -12.67 -23.49 -2.19
N GLU A 95 -12.23 -23.24 -3.44
CA GLU A 95 -10.84 -23.48 -3.82
C GLU A 95 -9.84 -22.58 -3.06
N MET A 96 -10.30 -21.43 -2.56
CA MET A 96 -9.50 -20.38 -1.92
C MET A 96 -9.75 -20.35 -0.41
N ALA A 97 -8.91 -21.03 0.37
CA ALA A 97 -9.01 -21.05 1.84
C ALA A 97 -10.39 -21.51 2.39
N GLY A 98 -11.18 -22.27 1.61
CA GLY A 98 -12.51 -22.73 2.01
C GLY A 98 -13.52 -21.59 2.13
N SER A 99 -13.37 -20.55 1.33
CA SER A 99 -14.24 -19.37 1.31
C SER A 99 -15.66 -19.70 0.87
N ASP A 100 -16.61 -18.87 1.30
CA ASP A 100 -17.96 -18.85 0.77
C ASP A 100 -18.33 -17.43 0.27
N LEU A 101 -19.63 -17.13 0.17
CA LEU A 101 -20.15 -15.85 -0.34
C LEU A 101 -21.10 -15.21 0.68
N ASP A 102 -20.84 -15.38 1.99
CA ASP A 102 -21.65 -14.79 3.08
C ASP A 102 -21.18 -13.38 3.53
N GLY A 103 -20.10 -12.88 2.90
CA GLY A 103 -19.45 -11.62 3.25
C GLY A 103 -17.93 -11.61 2.98
N ASP A 104 -17.37 -12.73 2.52
CA ASP A 104 -15.95 -12.86 2.20
C ASP A 104 -15.47 -11.87 1.12
N GLU A 105 -14.31 -11.26 1.40
CA GLU A 105 -13.60 -10.39 0.48
C GLU A 105 -12.41 -11.09 -0.20
N TYR A 106 -12.14 -10.71 -1.44
CA TYR A 106 -11.13 -11.32 -2.28
C TYR A 106 -10.11 -10.29 -2.74
N SER A 107 -8.83 -10.64 -2.67
CA SER A 107 -7.77 -9.87 -3.30
C SER A 107 -7.67 -10.28 -4.77
N VAL A 108 -7.77 -9.29 -5.67
CA VAL A 108 -7.71 -9.50 -7.13
C VAL A 108 -6.52 -8.71 -7.69
N LEU A 109 -5.65 -9.38 -8.44
CA LEU A 109 -4.43 -8.82 -9.00
C LEU A 109 -4.34 -9.10 -10.50
N TRP A 110 -4.24 -8.06 -11.32
CA TRP A 110 -4.14 -8.13 -12.79
C TRP A 110 -2.79 -7.60 -13.32
N TYR A 111 -1.77 -7.52 -12.45
CA TYR A 111 -0.44 -7.09 -12.85
C TYR A 111 0.33 -8.22 -13.53
N ALA A 112 0.58 -8.07 -14.83
CA ALA A 112 1.06 -9.14 -15.72
C ALA A 112 2.30 -9.88 -15.19
N ASP A 113 3.29 -9.17 -14.63
CA ASP A 113 4.53 -9.77 -14.15
C ASP A 113 4.36 -10.61 -12.87
N LEU A 114 3.23 -10.48 -12.18
CA LEU A 114 2.89 -11.25 -10.98
C LEU A 114 1.91 -12.39 -11.25
N ILE A 115 1.42 -12.54 -12.48
CA ILE A 115 0.55 -13.65 -12.86
C ILE A 115 1.40 -14.91 -13.06
N PHE A 116 1.16 -15.93 -12.22
CA PHE A 116 1.85 -17.21 -12.34
C PHE A 116 1.24 -18.11 -13.43
N ARG A 117 2.01 -19.10 -13.87
CA ARG A 117 1.67 -19.90 -15.05
C ARG A 117 0.55 -20.90 -14.83
N THR A 118 0.55 -21.60 -13.69
CA THR A 118 -0.30 -22.77 -13.45
C THR A 118 -0.82 -22.82 -12.02
N ASN A 119 -2.10 -23.14 -11.87
CA ASN A 119 -2.73 -23.38 -10.57
C ASN A 119 -2.16 -24.62 -9.88
N CYS A 120 -1.91 -24.50 -8.58
CA CYS A 120 -1.75 -25.67 -7.71
C CYS A 120 -3.13 -26.26 -7.40
N SER A 121 -3.18 -27.57 -7.11
CA SER A 121 -4.42 -28.19 -6.64
C SER A 121 -4.87 -27.55 -5.32
N PRO A 122 -6.14 -27.12 -5.19
CA PRO A 122 -6.65 -26.58 -3.95
C PRO A 122 -6.68 -27.64 -2.84
N MET A 123 -6.52 -27.23 -1.59
CA MET A 123 -6.74 -28.13 -0.46
C MET A 123 -8.23 -28.50 -0.40
N GLN A 124 -8.52 -29.68 0.12
CA GLN A 124 -9.90 -30.08 0.40
C GLN A 124 -10.26 -29.61 1.81
N TYR A 125 -11.18 -28.64 1.86
CA TYR A 125 -11.71 -28.10 3.10
C TYR A 125 -12.89 -28.99 3.50
N TYR A 126 -12.69 -29.81 4.52
CA TYR A 126 -13.73 -30.67 5.06
C TYR A 126 -14.37 -29.95 6.24
N SER A 127 -15.66 -29.66 6.15
CA SER A 127 -16.45 -29.37 7.34
C SER A 127 -16.74 -30.70 8.02
N ASP A 128 -15.92 -31.08 9.00
CA ASP A 128 -16.30 -32.18 9.88
C ASP A 128 -17.70 -31.88 10.46
N PRO A 129 -18.62 -32.86 10.53
CA PRO A 129 -19.95 -32.60 11.01
C PRO A 129 -19.88 -32.01 12.43
N PRO A 130 -20.71 -30.99 12.74
CA PRO A 130 -20.73 -30.42 14.08
C PRO A 130 -20.91 -31.50 15.14
N ARG A 131 -20.21 -31.37 16.27
CA ARG A 131 -20.44 -32.27 17.41
C ARG A 131 -21.88 -32.11 17.90
N GLU A 132 -22.70 -33.12 17.63
CA GLU A 132 -24.09 -33.14 18.08
C GLU A 132 -24.16 -33.36 19.59
N GLN A 133 -24.75 -32.41 20.30
CA GLN A 133 -25.12 -32.58 21.69
C GLN A 133 -26.52 -33.22 21.79
N LYS A 134 -26.57 -34.47 22.22
CA LYS A 134 -27.81 -35.27 22.31
C LYS A 134 -28.75 -34.83 23.44
N THR A 135 -28.25 -34.03 24.39
CA THR A 135 -29.00 -33.52 25.53
C THR A 135 -29.32 -32.03 25.34
N PRO A 136 -30.39 -31.51 25.98
CA PRO A 136 -30.67 -30.07 25.95
C PRO A 136 -29.51 -29.26 26.51
N ILE A 137 -29.05 -28.26 25.76
CA ILE A 137 -27.93 -27.38 26.12
C ILE A 137 -28.19 -26.72 27.48
N GLN A 138 -27.27 -26.87 28.42
CA GLN A 138 -27.29 -26.25 29.73
C GLN A 138 -26.34 -25.04 29.79
N VAL A 139 -26.51 -24.19 30.81
CA VAL A 139 -25.61 -23.06 31.04
C VAL A 139 -24.16 -23.51 31.25
N GLN A 140 -23.95 -24.66 31.88
CA GLN A 140 -22.61 -25.21 32.09
C GLN A 140 -21.92 -25.55 30.76
N ASP A 141 -22.65 -26.08 29.78
CA ASP A 141 -22.09 -26.42 28.46
C ASP A 141 -21.60 -25.16 27.74
N MET A 142 -22.34 -24.04 27.89
CA MET A 142 -21.93 -22.75 27.33
C MET A 142 -20.65 -22.21 28.00
N ILE A 143 -20.55 -22.32 29.32
CA ILE A 143 -19.35 -21.91 30.08
C ILE A 143 -18.15 -22.76 29.68
N ASP A 144 -18.34 -24.08 29.58
CA ASP A 144 -17.27 -25.02 29.22
C ASP A 144 -16.80 -24.79 27.79
N PHE A 145 -17.72 -24.55 26.84
CA PHE A 145 -17.40 -24.18 25.47
C PHE A 145 -16.60 -22.88 25.41
N PHE A 146 -17.04 -21.83 26.12
CA PHE A 146 -16.32 -20.55 26.16
C PHE A 146 -14.91 -20.69 26.76
N CYS A 147 -14.77 -21.48 27.82
CA CYS A 147 -13.47 -21.78 28.41
C CYS A 147 -12.57 -22.57 27.46
N GLN A 148 -13.13 -23.52 26.70
CA GLN A 148 -12.40 -24.27 25.68
C GLN A 148 -11.97 -23.38 24.52
N TYR A 149 -12.82 -22.46 24.08
CA TYR A 149 -12.50 -21.46 23.05
C TYR A 149 -11.28 -20.63 23.45
N ILE A 150 -11.30 -20.04 24.65
CA ILE A 150 -10.19 -19.21 25.15
C ILE A 150 -8.88 -20.01 25.27
N LYS A 151 -8.95 -21.25 25.79
CA LYS A 151 -7.76 -22.12 25.90
C LYS A 151 -7.26 -22.63 24.55
N GLY A 152 -8.17 -22.71 23.59
CA GLY A 152 -8.02 -23.34 22.29
C GLY A 152 -7.49 -22.41 21.21
N ASP A 153 -7.69 -21.10 21.36
CA ASP A 153 -7.27 -20.11 20.37
C ASP A 153 -5.75 -20.07 20.20
N LYS A 154 -5.29 -20.85 19.24
CA LYS A 154 -3.88 -21.02 18.86
C LYS A 154 -3.67 -20.77 17.38
N ILE A 155 -4.66 -20.18 16.71
CA ILE A 155 -4.62 -19.93 15.26
C ILE A 155 -3.41 -19.06 14.92
N GLY A 156 -3.21 -17.96 15.65
CA GLY A 156 -2.06 -17.09 15.47
C GLY A 156 -0.71 -17.80 15.69
N LEU A 157 -0.63 -18.76 16.61
CA LEU A 157 0.59 -19.55 16.82
C LEU A 157 0.86 -20.52 15.66
N ILE A 158 -0.19 -21.13 15.12
CA ILE A 158 -0.10 -22.04 13.95
C ILE A 158 0.29 -21.25 12.70
N ALA A 159 -0.32 -20.09 12.47
CA ALA A 159 0.01 -19.20 11.36
C ALA A 159 1.47 -18.74 11.41
N ASN A 160 1.94 -18.30 12.58
CA ASN A 160 3.34 -17.94 12.80
C ASN A 160 4.28 -19.13 12.55
N ALA A 161 3.95 -20.32 13.07
CA ALA A 161 4.76 -21.51 12.83
C ALA A 161 4.82 -21.87 11.33
N HIS A 162 3.70 -21.77 10.62
CA HIS A 162 3.62 -21.99 9.18
C HIS A 162 4.55 -21.04 8.42
N LEU A 163 4.50 -19.74 8.73
CA LEU A 163 5.35 -18.72 8.11
C LEU A 163 6.83 -19.01 8.32
N VAL A 164 7.21 -19.40 9.54
CA VAL A 164 8.61 -19.76 9.86
C VAL A 164 9.05 -21.01 9.10
N TRP A 165 8.24 -22.07 9.06
CA TRP A 165 8.60 -23.30 8.36
C TRP A 165 8.64 -23.12 6.84
N ALA A 166 7.74 -22.29 6.30
CA ALA A 166 7.74 -21.94 4.88
C ALA A 166 9.01 -21.16 4.49
N ASP A 167 9.57 -20.37 5.41
CA ASP A 167 10.85 -19.70 5.22
C ASP A 167 12.06 -20.65 5.40
N LEU A 168 12.04 -21.48 6.45
CA LEU A 168 13.19 -22.31 6.82
C LEU A 168 13.41 -23.53 5.91
N LEU A 169 12.34 -24.14 5.39
CA LEU A 169 12.44 -25.36 4.58
C LEU A 169 12.65 -25.02 3.09
N ASP A 170 13.49 -25.78 2.39
CA ASP A 170 13.77 -25.55 0.97
C ASP A 170 12.52 -25.71 0.08
N ALA A 171 11.70 -26.72 0.39
CA ALA A 171 10.40 -26.91 -0.27
C ALA A 171 9.37 -25.82 0.07
N GLY A 172 9.68 -24.95 1.04
CA GLY A 172 8.83 -23.86 1.50
C GLY A 172 7.41 -24.29 1.84
N ILE A 173 6.43 -23.56 1.29
CA ILE A 173 5.00 -23.84 1.47
C ILE A 173 4.57 -25.22 0.91
N ASN A 174 5.33 -25.78 -0.04
CA ASN A 174 5.08 -27.11 -0.59
C ASN A 174 5.56 -28.24 0.33
N SER A 175 6.25 -27.93 1.43
CA SER A 175 6.65 -28.92 2.40
C SER A 175 5.45 -29.60 3.05
N ARG A 176 5.58 -30.89 3.39
CA ARG A 176 4.54 -31.64 4.12
C ARG A 176 4.17 -30.93 5.43
N ARG A 177 5.15 -30.37 6.13
CA ARG A 177 4.94 -29.66 7.39
C ARG A 177 4.06 -28.42 7.20
N CYS A 178 4.31 -27.61 6.17
CA CYS A 178 3.46 -26.46 5.87
C CYS A 178 2.03 -26.89 5.51
N ARG A 179 1.86 -27.94 4.70
CA ARG A 179 0.53 -28.48 4.36
C ARG A 179 -0.24 -28.99 5.58
N ASP A 180 0.44 -29.66 6.51
CA ASP A 180 -0.16 -30.14 7.75
C ASP A 180 -0.56 -28.98 8.68
N LEU A 181 0.25 -27.92 8.73
CA LEU A 181 -0.09 -26.69 9.48
C LEU A 181 -1.25 -25.93 8.83
N ALA A 182 -1.32 -25.84 7.51
CA ALA A 182 -2.44 -25.24 6.79
C ALA A 182 -3.77 -25.96 7.10
N ARG A 183 -3.76 -27.31 7.10
CA ARG A 183 -4.92 -28.12 7.50
C ARG A 183 -5.34 -27.85 8.94
N LYS A 184 -4.38 -27.78 9.88
CA LYS A 184 -4.67 -27.43 11.28
C LYS A 184 -5.24 -26.02 11.42
N CYS A 185 -4.75 -25.07 10.63
CA CYS A 185 -5.26 -23.71 10.63
C CYS A 185 -6.75 -23.69 10.25
N SER A 186 -7.12 -24.36 9.15
CA SER A 186 -8.51 -24.51 8.71
C SER A 186 -9.41 -25.14 9.78
N VAL A 187 -8.99 -26.24 10.41
CA VAL A 187 -9.78 -26.90 11.48
C VAL A 187 -10.02 -25.96 12.67
N ASN A 188 -9.00 -25.19 13.08
CA ASN A 188 -9.16 -24.28 14.22
C ASN A 188 -9.99 -23.03 13.88
N LEU A 189 -9.99 -22.56 12.63
CA LEU A 189 -10.88 -21.48 12.17
C LEU A 189 -12.35 -21.89 12.29
N ASP A 190 -12.66 -23.14 11.94
CA ASP A 190 -14.01 -23.70 12.07
C ASP A 190 -14.34 -24.23 13.48
N PHE A 191 -13.49 -23.98 14.49
CA PHE A 191 -13.73 -24.45 15.86
C PHE A 191 -15.07 -23.97 16.41
N ALA A 192 -15.44 -22.71 16.16
CA ALA A 192 -16.70 -22.15 16.62
C ALA A 192 -17.92 -22.91 16.06
N LYS A 193 -17.77 -23.54 14.89
CA LYS A 193 -18.82 -24.32 14.20
C LYS A 193 -18.77 -25.80 14.57
N CYS A 194 -17.58 -26.39 14.66
CA CYS A 194 -17.38 -27.84 14.75
C CYS A 194 -17.00 -28.35 16.15
N GLY A 195 -16.41 -27.50 17.00
CA GLY A 195 -15.97 -27.86 18.35
C GLY A 195 -14.65 -28.65 18.42
N ASP A 196 -13.88 -28.72 17.33
CA ASP A 196 -12.58 -29.41 17.26
C ASP A 196 -11.38 -28.46 17.25
N LEU A 197 -10.39 -28.75 18.11
CA LEU A 197 -9.14 -27.98 18.20
C LEU A 197 -7.93 -28.88 17.93
N LYS A 198 -6.98 -28.35 17.17
CA LYS A 198 -5.70 -29.01 16.89
C LYS A 198 -4.55 -28.11 17.30
N GLY A 199 -3.80 -28.54 18.31
CA GLY A 199 -2.58 -27.85 18.75
C GLY A 199 -1.35 -28.16 17.89
N LEU A 200 -0.30 -27.37 18.10
CA LEU A 200 1.04 -27.63 17.57
C LEU A 200 1.68 -28.83 18.28
N GLN A 201 2.24 -29.75 17.49
CA GLN A 201 3.15 -30.77 17.98
C GLN A 201 4.51 -30.17 18.32
N ASN A 202 5.31 -30.84 19.14
CA ASN A 202 6.64 -30.33 19.51
C ASN A 202 7.57 -30.19 18.30
N SER A 203 7.45 -31.06 17.29
CA SER A 203 8.19 -31.00 16.03
C SER A 203 7.77 -29.84 15.11
N GLU A 204 6.60 -29.25 15.36
CA GLU A 204 6.05 -28.13 14.58
C GLU A 204 6.32 -26.78 15.24
N LYS A 205 6.84 -26.76 16.47
CA LYS A 205 7.28 -25.53 17.13
C LYS A 205 8.60 -25.06 16.51
N PRO A 206 8.66 -23.85 15.92
CA PRO A 206 9.91 -23.39 15.32
C PRO A 206 11.00 -23.18 16.39
N PRO A 207 12.23 -23.67 16.16
CA PRO A 207 13.34 -23.47 17.10
C PRO A 207 13.90 -22.05 17.07
N MET A 208 13.76 -21.36 15.94
CA MET A 208 14.26 -20.01 15.68
C MET A 208 13.36 -19.31 14.66
N TYR A 209 13.35 -17.98 14.67
CA TYR A 209 12.43 -17.16 13.89
C TYR A 209 13.19 -16.30 12.87
N PRO A 210 12.64 -16.04 11.68
CA PRO A 210 13.29 -15.19 10.70
C PRO A 210 13.30 -13.73 11.18
N ASP A 211 14.28 -12.97 10.70
CA ASP A 211 14.54 -11.58 11.07
C ASP A 211 13.35 -10.65 10.81
N PHE A 212 12.57 -10.92 9.76
CA PHE A 212 11.39 -10.14 9.40
C PHE A 212 10.22 -10.27 10.39
N MET A 213 10.27 -11.19 11.35
CA MET A 213 9.24 -11.31 12.40
C MET A 213 9.54 -10.46 13.65
N GLU A 214 10.64 -9.69 13.64
CA GLU A 214 11.02 -8.74 14.69
C GLU A 214 11.01 -9.35 16.12
N LYS A 215 11.48 -10.59 16.26
CA LYS A 215 11.55 -11.30 17.56
C LYS A 215 12.92 -11.17 18.25
N GLN A 216 13.76 -10.23 17.81
CA GLN A 216 15.06 -9.98 18.44
C GLN A 216 14.85 -9.61 19.91
N GLY A 217 15.69 -10.15 20.80
CA GLY A 217 15.61 -9.91 22.26
C GLY A 217 14.67 -10.86 23.03
N ALA A 218 13.69 -11.50 22.39
CA ALA A 218 12.78 -12.45 23.05
C ALA A 218 12.98 -13.91 22.62
N LYS A 219 13.43 -14.15 21.38
CA LYS A 219 13.62 -15.48 20.80
C LYS A 219 14.91 -15.53 19.97
N ASN A 220 15.38 -16.76 19.70
CA ASN A 220 16.47 -16.98 18.74
C ASN A 220 16.00 -16.61 17.34
N THR A 221 16.81 -15.86 16.60
CA THR A 221 16.48 -15.37 15.26
C THR A 221 17.56 -15.71 14.23
N TYR A 222 17.19 -15.75 12.94
CA TYR A 222 18.10 -15.93 11.81
C TYR A 222 17.77 -14.97 10.67
N CYS A 223 18.76 -14.68 9.82
CA CYS A 223 18.58 -13.86 8.63
C CYS A 223 17.96 -14.70 7.50
N SER A 224 16.70 -14.41 7.13
CA SER A 224 16.01 -15.10 6.03
C SER A 224 16.68 -14.76 4.70
N ARG A 225 17.01 -15.78 3.90
CA ARG A 225 17.58 -15.60 2.55
C ARG A 225 16.51 -15.45 1.47
N LYS A 226 15.24 -15.66 1.80
CA LYS A 226 14.11 -15.64 0.85
C LYS A 226 13.55 -14.23 0.66
N VAL A 227 12.61 -14.12 -0.27
CA VAL A 227 12.03 -12.84 -0.71
C VAL A 227 11.48 -11.99 0.43
N LEU A 228 10.80 -12.59 1.42
CA LEU A 228 10.23 -11.85 2.55
C LEU A 228 11.33 -11.21 3.41
N GLY A 229 12.41 -11.93 3.71
CA GLY A 229 13.56 -11.36 4.43
C GLY A 229 14.24 -10.24 3.64
N GLN A 230 14.41 -10.42 2.33
CA GLN A 230 15.00 -9.40 1.46
C GLN A 230 14.14 -8.13 1.40
N LEU A 231 12.82 -8.28 1.23
CA LEU A 231 11.87 -7.17 1.24
C LEU A 231 11.88 -6.45 2.59
N TYR A 232 11.76 -7.19 3.69
CA TYR A 232 11.79 -6.63 5.03
C TYR A 232 13.03 -5.78 5.28
N ARG A 233 14.23 -6.31 4.99
CA ARG A 233 15.48 -5.56 5.20
C ARG A 233 15.59 -4.33 4.31
N ASN A 234 15.10 -4.40 3.07
CA ASN A 234 15.07 -3.24 2.18
C ASN A 234 14.11 -2.17 2.70
N CYS A 235 12.92 -2.55 3.15
CA CYS A 235 11.97 -1.62 3.76
C CYS A 235 12.55 -1.02 5.06
N LYS A 236 13.19 -1.83 5.90
CA LYS A 236 13.82 -1.37 7.15
C LYS A 236 14.96 -0.39 6.88
N LYS A 237 15.77 -0.64 5.85
CA LYS A 237 16.81 0.28 5.38
C LYS A 237 16.22 1.64 4.99
N VAL A 238 15.14 1.65 4.21
CA VAL A 238 14.43 2.89 3.82
C VAL A 238 13.86 3.58 5.05
N GLN A 239 13.15 2.86 5.91
CA GLN A 239 12.56 3.38 7.14
C GLN A 239 13.62 4.08 8.02
N LEU A 240 14.71 3.39 8.34
CA LEU A 240 15.79 3.95 9.15
C LEU A 240 16.39 5.20 8.50
N SER A 241 16.57 5.17 7.17
CA SER A 241 17.12 6.31 6.44
C SER A 241 16.22 7.54 6.51
N THR A 242 14.90 7.35 6.48
CA THR A 242 13.91 8.41 6.66
C THR A 242 13.91 8.95 8.09
N GLU A 243 13.94 8.08 9.10
CA GLU A 243 14.01 8.49 10.52
C GLU A 243 15.26 9.35 10.83
N TYR A 244 16.38 9.11 10.14
CA TYR A 244 17.58 9.96 10.25
C TYR A 244 17.49 11.31 9.52
N LEU A 245 16.49 11.56 8.67
CA LEU A 245 16.31 12.84 7.98
C LEU A 245 15.59 13.89 8.83
N ASP A 246 14.73 13.46 9.76
CA ASP A 246 14.02 14.38 10.66
C ASP A 246 14.97 15.19 11.57
N VAL A 247 16.27 14.86 11.59
CA VAL A 247 17.31 15.52 12.38
C VAL A 247 17.96 16.73 11.70
N VAL A 248 17.51 17.18 10.51
CA VAL A 248 18.02 18.43 9.91
C VAL A 248 17.29 19.64 10.51
N GLU A 249 17.51 19.89 11.80
CA GLU A 249 16.84 20.94 12.59
C GLU A 249 17.19 22.39 12.17
N ASN A 250 18.11 22.59 11.21
CA ASN A 250 18.61 23.92 10.84
C ASN A 250 18.68 24.15 9.33
N THR A 251 17.59 23.90 8.60
CA THR A 251 17.51 24.29 7.19
C THR A 251 17.27 25.79 7.06
N LEU A 252 18.25 26.52 6.52
CA LEU A 252 18.06 27.89 6.06
C LEU A 252 17.22 27.89 4.76
N PRO A 253 16.37 28.91 4.52
CA PRO A 253 15.63 29.03 3.27
C PRO A 253 16.60 29.18 2.09
N ASP A 254 16.29 28.53 0.96
CA ASP A 254 17.05 28.73 -0.28
C ASP A 254 16.95 30.19 -0.73
N PRO A 255 18.08 30.93 -0.84
CA PRO A 255 18.07 32.34 -1.23
C PRO A 255 17.44 32.58 -2.61
N ARG A 256 17.49 31.60 -3.52
CA ARG A 256 16.91 31.72 -4.87
C ARG A 256 15.39 31.84 -4.87
N LEU A 257 14.76 31.35 -3.81
CA LEU A 257 13.30 31.42 -3.62
C LEU A 257 12.86 32.69 -2.88
N LEU A 258 13.80 33.59 -2.53
CA LEU A 258 13.55 34.83 -1.80
C LEU A 258 13.63 36.05 -2.74
N LEU A 259 12.52 36.35 -3.42
CA LEU A 259 12.42 37.43 -4.40
C LEU A 259 12.24 38.80 -3.74
N GLU A 260 12.85 39.84 -4.30
CA GLU A 260 12.66 41.23 -3.82
C GLU A 260 11.22 41.70 -4.07
N GLY A 261 10.59 42.35 -3.08
CA GLY A 261 9.20 42.83 -3.15
C GLY A 261 8.16 41.87 -2.58
N ARG A 262 8.58 40.68 -2.12
CA ARG A 262 7.72 39.69 -1.44
C ARG A 262 7.19 40.19 -0.09
N GLU A 263 7.83 41.21 0.49
CA GLU A 263 7.49 41.80 1.80
C GLU A 263 6.03 42.26 1.85
N ALA A 264 5.49 42.71 0.71
CA ALA A 264 4.09 43.12 0.58
C ALA A 264 3.09 41.99 0.90
N PHE A 265 3.49 40.73 0.69
CA PHE A 265 2.61 39.56 0.82
C PHE A 265 2.83 38.77 2.12
N LEU A 266 3.81 39.13 2.96
CA LEU A 266 4.15 38.38 4.19
C LEU A 266 2.98 38.31 5.19
N LYS A 267 2.20 39.38 5.33
CA LYS A 267 1.06 39.40 6.27
C LYS A 267 -0.05 38.44 5.84
N GLU A 268 -0.33 38.39 4.55
CA GLU A 268 -1.29 37.47 3.95
C GLU A 268 -0.79 36.02 4.02
N ALA A 269 0.48 35.80 3.70
CA ALA A 269 1.15 34.50 3.78
C ALA A 269 1.09 33.92 5.21
N ARG A 270 1.34 34.72 6.25
CA ARG A 270 1.22 34.28 7.66
C ARG A 270 -0.19 33.85 8.04
N THR A 271 -1.20 34.55 7.55
CA THR A 271 -2.61 34.20 7.80
C THR A 271 -2.97 32.88 7.13
N SER A 272 -2.55 32.72 5.87
CA SER A 272 -2.77 31.52 5.07
C SER A 272 -2.04 30.30 5.66
N TYR A 273 -0.78 30.48 6.08
CA TYR A 273 0.02 29.45 6.73
C TYR A 273 -0.66 28.94 8.01
N ARG A 274 -1.09 29.83 8.90
CA ARG A 274 -1.73 29.41 10.16
C ARG A 274 -3.02 28.64 9.93
N ARG A 275 -3.81 29.03 8.92
CA ARG A 275 -5.04 28.31 8.55
C ARG A 275 -4.73 26.93 7.99
N TYR A 276 -3.75 26.83 7.11
CA TYR A 276 -3.30 25.55 6.56
C TYR A 276 -2.72 24.64 7.66
N ALA A 277 -1.78 25.15 8.45
CA ALA A 277 -1.15 24.44 9.55
C ALA A 277 -2.16 23.94 10.59
N MET A 278 -3.18 24.74 10.93
CA MET A 278 -4.25 24.33 11.82
C MET A 278 -5.03 23.12 11.26
N LYS A 279 -5.34 23.12 9.96
CA LYS A 279 -6.06 22.02 9.31
C LYS A 279 -5.21 20.74 9.26
N ILE A 280 -3.96 20.83 8.83
CA ILE A 280 -3.05 19.68 8.79
C ILE A 280 -2.83 19.11 10.20
N ARG A 281 -2.58 19.95 11.21
CA ARG A 281 -2.45 19.48 12.60
C ARG A 281 -3.72 18.85 13.15
N ALA A 282 -4.89 19.37 12.77
CA ALA A 282 -6.15 18.75 13.14
C ALA A 282 -6.28 17.34 12.55
N LEU A 283 -5.87 17.14 11.28
CA LEU A 283 -5.84 15.82 10.62
C LEU A 283 -4.84 14.88 11.30
N LEU A 284 -3.59 15.33 11.53
CA LEU A 284 -2.58 14.52 12.22
C LEU A 284 -3.08 14.07 13.60
N LYS A 285 -3.73 14.97 14.35
CA LYS A 285 -4.28 14.66 15.67
C LYS A 285 -5.50 13.74 15.61
N SER A 286 -6.40 13.91 14.63
CA SER A 286 -7.60 13.07 14.51
C SER A 286 -7.26 11.64 14.12
N TYR A 287 -6.29 11.47 13.23
CA TYR A 287 -5.86 10.16 12.73
C TYR A 287 -4.68 9.56 13.52
N ARG A 288 -4.13 10.31 14.49
CA ARG A 288 -2.97 9.93 15.32
C ARG A 288 -1.76 9.53 14.48
N ILE A 289 -1.40 10.39 13.54
CA ILE A 289 -0.25 10.26 12.66
C ILE A 289 0.86 11.13 13.22
N ASP A 290 2.07 10.58 13.26
CA ASP A 290 3.20 11.18 13.95
C ASP A 290 3.86 12.29 13.12
N SER A 291 3.82 12.18 11.79
CA SER A 291 4.50 13.11 10.89
C SER A 291 3.62 13.68 9.77
N GLU A 292 3.92 14.92 9.37
CA GLU A 292 3.31 15.58 8.22
C GLU A 292 3.58 14.83 6.91
N SER A 293 4.79 14.29 6.75
CA SER A 293 5.22 13.54 5.56
C SER A 293 4.39 12.27 5.36
N GLU A 294 4.05 11.55 6.42
CA GLU A 294 3.15 10.39 6.35
C GLU A 294 1.74 10.78 5.90
N ALA A 295 1.22 11.92 6.37
CA ALA A 295 -0.10 12.37 5.96
C ALA A 295 -0.16 12.84 4.51
N LEU A 296 0.91 13.47 4.00
CA LEU A 296 0.97 13.94 2.61
C LEU A 296 1.26 12.83 1.61
N SER A 297 2.06 11.84 2.01
CA SER A 297 2.40 10.70 1.15
C SER A 297 1.34 9.60 1.15
N GLY A 298 0.45 9.60 2.15
CA GLY A 298 -0.46 8.48 2.41
C GLY A 298 0.23 7.23 2.98
N ALA A 299 1.56 7.24 3.07
CA ALA A 299 2.37 6.12 3.52
C ALA A 299 2.60 6.16 5.03
N VAL A 300 1.57 5.84 5.81
CA VAL A 300 1.63 5.83 7.28
C VAL A 300 2.40 4.60 7.76
N SER A 301 3.50 4.81 8.49
CA SER A 301 4.40 3.72 8.91
C SER A 301 3.83 2.93 10.09
N LYS A 302 3.12 3.61 11.00
CA LYS A 302 2.57 3.02 12.22
C LYS A 302 1.19 3.61 12.50
N PHE A 303 0.20 2.73 12.60
CA PHE A 303 -1.11 3.11 13.12
C PHE A 303 -1.18 2.84 14.61
N SER A 304 -1.89 3.70 15.34
CA SER A 304 -2.21 3.41 16.74
C SER A 304 -3.07 2.14 16.84
N MET A 305 -2.88 1.33 17.88
CA MET A 305 -3.65 0.08 18.10
C MET A 305 -5.17 0.32 18.02
N PHE A 306 -5.64 1.47 18.48
CA PHE A 306 -7.06 1.84 18.44
C PHE A 306 -7.61 2.00 17.02
N VAL A 307 -6.79 2.47 16.07
CA VAL A 307 -7.19 2.58 14.67
C VAL A 307 -7.24 1.18 14.05
N GLN A 308 -6.22 0.35 14.30
CA GLN A 308 -6.14 -1.04 13.81
C GLN A 308 -7.29 -1.93 14.32
N GLU A 309 -7.82 -1.66 15.52
CA GLU A 309 -8.94 -2.41 16.10
C GLU A 309 -10.32 -1.99 15.58
N LYS A 310 -10.47 -0.75 15.09
CA LYS A 310 -11.78 -0.17 14.75
C LYS A 310 -12.02 0.06 13.26
N SER A 311 -10.98 0.16 12.45
CA SER A 311 -11.08 0.49 11.04
C SER A 311 -9.97 -0.21 10.26
N ASP A 312 -10.22 -0.50 8.99
CA ASP A 312 -9.14 -0.92 8.09
C ASP A 312 -8.14 0.25 7.96
N PRO A 313 -6.85 0.05 8.26
CA PRO A 313 -5.82 1.07 8.06
C PRO A 313 -5.81 1.65 6.64
N THR A 314 -6.17 0.85 5.64
CA THR A 314 -6.24 1.25 4.23
C THR A 314 -7.34 2.28 4.00
N ASP A 315 -8.54 2.05 4.55
CA ASP A 315 -9.65 3.01 4.48
C ASP A 315 -9.27 4.32 5.16
N VAL A 316 -8.57 4.23 6.29
CA VAL A 316 -8.09 5.41 7.02
C VAL A 316 -7.07 6.19 6.19
N CYS A 317 -6.13 5.52 5.52
CA CYS A 317 -5.22 6.13 4.55
C CYS A 317 -5.99 6.85 3.43
N MET A 318 -6.95 6.17 2.79
CA MET A 318 -7.72 6.76 1.68
C MET A 318 -8.50 8.00 2.12
N VAL A 319 -9.15 7.95 3.28
CA VAL A 319 -9.87 9.10 3.82
C VAL A 319 -8.91 10.22 4.16
N LEU A 320 -7.77 9.92 4.79
CA LEU A 320 -6.75 10.91 5.11
C LEU A 320 -6.22 11.59 3.85
N GLU A 321 -5.81 10.82 2.84
CA GLU A 321 -5.34 11.31 1.54
C GLU A 321 -6.37 12.27 0.94
N SER A 322 -7.65 11.88 0.89
CA SER A 322 -8.72 12.72 0.38
C SER A 322 -8.91 14.02 1.18
N GLN A 323 -8.78 13.97 2.51
CA GLN A 323 -8.87 15.17 3.35
C GLN A 323 -7.66 16.10 3.15
N VAL A 324 -6.46 15.55 3.07
CA VAL A 324 -5.22 16.30 2.81
C VAL A 324 -5.29 16.96 1.44
N GLU A 325 -5.70 16.21 0.41
CA GLU A 325 -5.95 16.74 -0.93
C GLU A 325 -6.96 17.90 -0.90
N HIS A 326 -8.06 17.74 -0.18
CA HIS A 326 -9.07 18.79 -0.05
C HIS A 326 -8.48 20.06 0.57
N VAL A 327 -7.66 19.93 1.62
CA VAL A 327 -6.99 21.07 2.27
C VAL A 327 -6.03 21.76 1.30
N ILE A 328 -5.19 21.00 0.60
CA ILE A 328 -4.23 21.52 -0.38
C ILE A 328 -4.95 22.26 -1.51
N ARG A 329 -5.98 21.64 -2.10
CA ARG A 329 -6.78 22.26 -3.18
C ARG A 329 -7.42 23.57 -2.71
N LYS A 330 -8.01 23.60 -1.52
CA LYS A 330 -8.63 24.83 -0.98
C LYS A 330 -7.60 25.92 -0.70
N THR A 331 -6.44 25.57 -0.19
CA THR A 331 -5.35 26.52 0.06
C THR A 331 -4.75 27.02 -1.26
N ARG A 332 -4.67 26.18 -2.29
CA ARG A 332 -4.27 26.57 -3.64
C ARG A 332 -5.27 27.52 -4.30
N GLU A 333 -6.58 27.26 -4.18
CA GLU A 333 -7.64 28.18 -4.63
C GLU A 333 -7.49 29.56 -3.98
N GLU A 334 -7.22 29.60 -2.67
CA GLU A 334 -6.94 30.83 -1.93
C GLU A 334 -5.67 31.54 -2.42
N PHE A 335 -4.61 30.80 -2.76
CA PHE A 335 -3.38 31.38 -3.32
C PHE A 335 -3.66 32.18 -4.60
N PHE A 336 -4.37 31.57 -5.55
CA PHE A 336 -4.66 32.21 -6.83
C PHE A 336 -5.82 33.21 -6.76
N SER A 337 -6.57 33.25 -5.66
CA SER A 337 -7.59 34.27 -5.46
C SER A 337 -6.97 35.67 -5.49
N HIS A 338 -7.57 36.56 -6.27
CA HIS A 338 -7.14 37.96 -6.43
C HIS A 338 -5.75 38.17 -7.06
N THR A 339 -5.15 37.15 -7.68
CA THR A 339 -3.87 37.31 -8.39
C THR A 339 -4.12 37.72 -9.84
N VAL A 340 -3.44 38.78 -10.29
CA VAL A 340 -3.70 39.42 -11.60
C VAL A 340 -2.53 39.24 -12.57
N SER A 341 -1.32 38.97 -12.07
CA SER A 341 -0.11 38.88 -12.89
C SER A 341 0.86 37.81 -12.43
N GLN A 342 1.70 37.37 -13.37
CA GLN A 342 2.71 36.36 -13.15
C GLN A 342 3.74 36.75 -12.07
N LEU A 343 4.09 38.04 -12.03
CA LEU A 343 5.00 38.59 -11.03
C LEU A 343 4.41 38.51 -9.62
N GLN A 344 3.12 38.81 -9.47
CA GLN A 344 2.43 38.71 -8.18
C GLN A 344 2.38 37.26 -7.67
N GLU A 345 2.15 36.28 -8.55
CA GLU A 345 2.22 34.86 -8.17
C GLU A 345 3.59 34.51 -7.60
N ASN A 346 4.66 34.90 -8.31
CA ASN A 346 6.03 34.57 -7.90
C ASN A 346 6.39 35.23 -6.55
N LEU A 347 6.03 36.51 -6.36
CA LEU A 347 6.26 37.21 -5.08
C LEU A 347 5.45 36.61 -3.93
N LYS A 348 4.20 36.19 -4.19
CA LYS A 348 3.33 35.55 -3.19
C LYS A 348 3.86 34.17 -2.79
N ALA A 349 4.31 33.35 -3.76
CA ALA A 349 4.91 32.04 -3.47
C ALA A 349 6.24 32.19 -2.71
N SER A 350 7.05 33.18 -3.07
CA SER A 350 8.28 33.52 -2.33
C SER A 350 7.99 33.91 -0.88
N ALA A 351 6.93 34.70 -0.63
CA ALA A 351 6.48 35.03 0.72
C ALA A 351 5.98 33.80 1.50
N TRP A 352 5.26 32.88 0.85
CA TRP A 352 4.79 31.62 1.46
C TRP A 352 5.98 30.73 1.86
N TYR A 353 6.98 30.63 1.00
CA TYR A 353 8.22 29.91 1.28
C TYR A 353 8.94 30.50 2.50
N GLN A 354 9.22 31.81 2.52
CA GLN A 354 9.88 32.46 3.67
C GLN A 354 9.12 32.25 4.99
N VAL A 355 7.81 32.46 5.01
CA VAL A 355 6.99 32.32 6.22
C VAL A 355 7.06 30.91 6.81
N THR A 356 7.21 29.89 5.96
CA THR A 356 7.33 28.50 6.39
C THR A 356 8.58 28.30 7.26
N TYR A 357 9.72 28.85 6.85
CA TYR A 357 10.98 28.77 7.61
C TYR A 357 10.99 29.72 8.82
N GLU A 358 10.40 30.92 8.71
CA GLU A 358 10.29 31.85 9.84
C GLU A 358 9.48 31.24 11.00
N LEU A 359 8.35 30.61 10.68
CA LEU A 359 7.43 30.05 11.67
C LEU A 359 7.80 28.63 12.09
N GLN A 360 8.80 28.01 11.44
CA GLN A 360 9.28 26.68 11.78
C GLN A 360 9.78 26.61 13.22
N ALA A 361 10.60 27.58 13.62
CA ALA A 361 11.20 27.65 14.96
C ALA A 361 10.19 28.02 16.07
N SER A 362 9.15 28.80 15.75
CA SER A 362 8.23 29.34 16.76
C SER A 362 6.93 28.55 16.90
N GLU A 363 6.40 28.00 15.82
CA GLU A 363 5.06 27.39 15.80
C GLU A 363 5.09 25.87 15.47
N GLY A 364 6.26 25.24 15.32
CA GLY A 364 6.40 23.80 15.01
C GLY A 364 6.14 23.50 13.53
N GLY A 365 7.03 23.99 12.67
CA GLY A 365 6.88 24.15 11.21
C GLY A 365 6.13 23.05 10.47
N ILE A 366 5.09 23.44 9.72
CA ILE A 366 4.42 22.61 8.72
C ILE A 366 5.09 22.92 7.38
N GLN A 367 5.96 22.02 6.92
CA GLN A 367 6.88 22.26 5.81
C GLN A 367 6.22 22.14 4.42
N SER A 368 5.02 21.58 4.32
CA SER A 368 4.31 21.39 3.05
C SER A 368 3.58 22.62 2.52
N PHE A 369 3.39 23.65 3.34
CA PHE A 369 2.65 24.85 2.96
C PHE A 369 3.10 25.52 1.63
N PRO A 370 4.40 25.74 1.36
CA PRO A 370 4.82 26.35 0.12
C PRO A 370 4.62 25.40 -1.07
N TRP A 371 4.68 24.09 -0.85
CA TRP A 371 4.50 23.05 -1.86
C TRP A 371 3.05 22.83 -2.28
N VAL A 372 2.10 23.62 -1.76
CA VAL A 372 0.74 23.74 -2.32
C VAL A 372 0.76 24.38 -3.72
N VAL A 373 1.82 25.14 -4.02
CA VAL A 373 2.07 25.78 -5.33
C VAL A 373 3.39 25.34 -5.96
N PRO A 374 3.55 24.03 -6.25
CA PRO A 374 4.83 23.50 -6.70
C PRO A 374 5.21 24.07 -8.09
N ASP A 375 4.26 24.32 -8.98
CA ASP A 375 4.44 25.02 -10.26
C ASP A 375 5.14 26.37 -10.09
N VAL A 376 4.62 27.20 -9.17
CA VAL A 376 5.08 28.57 -9.00
C VAL A 376 6.50 28.58 -8.42
N ILE A 377 6.76 27.74 -7.41
CA ILE A 377 8.08 27.60 -6.80
C ILE A 377 9.09 27.10 -7.83
N MET A 378 8.72 26.10 -8.63
CA MET A 378 9.61 25.52 -9.64
C MET A 378 9.91 26.51 -10.76
N ARG A 379 8.95 27.34 -11.15
CA ARG A 379 9.16 28.45 -12.10
C ARG A 379 10.16 29.48 -11.55
N ILE A 380 10.04 29.88 -10.28
CA ILE A 380 11.01 30.78 -9.64
C ILE A 380 12.42 30.17 -9.69
N LEU A 381 12.56 28.88 -9.41
CA LEU A 381 13.85 28.18 -9.48
C LEU A 381 14.39 28.11 -10.91
N ALA A 382 13.55 27.92 -11.92
CA ALA A 382 13.95 27.90 -13.32
C ALA A 382 14.47 29.29 -13.77
N ASP A 383 13.77 30.36 -13.41
CA ASP A 383 14.16 31.75 -13.72
C ASP A 383 15.45 32.15 -12.97
N ALA A 384 15.61 31.70 -11.72
CA ALA A 384 16.83 31.88 -10.94
C ALA A 384 18.02 31.08 -11.53
N SER A 385 17.77 29.89 -12.08
CA SER A 385 18.81 29.05 -12.71
C SER A 385 19.30 29.60 -14.05
N GLN A 386 18.46 30.34 -14.78
CA GLN A 386 18.89 31.09 -15.97
C GLN A 386 19.75 32.31 -15.62
N SER A 387 19.61 32.82 -14.39
CA SER A 387 20.33 33.98 -13.88
C SER A 387 21.59 33.64 -13.08
N ALA A 388 21.73 32.39 -12.64
CA ALA A 388 22.82 31.90 -11.79
C ALA A 388 23.57 30.71 -12.42
N CYS A 389 24.44 31.00 -13.38
CA CYS A 389 25.68 30.24 -13.52
C CYS A 389 26.62 30.71 -12.43
N ASP A 390 26.50 30.16 -11.21
CA ASP A 390 27.61 29.83 -10.32
C ASP A 390 27.13 29.36 -8.92
N ALA A 391 27.72 28.25 -8.48
CA ALA A 391 27.94 27.77 -7.11
C ALA A 391 26.76 27.51 -6.15
N VAL A 392 26.40 26.22 -5.96
CA VAL A 392 26.32 25.57 -4.62
C VAL A 392 26.58 24.06 -4.79
N ALA A 393 27.66 23.54 -4.19
CA ALA A 393 27.93 22.10 -4.13
C ALA A 393 27.02 21.42 -3.09
N PRO A 394 26.42 20.25 -3.39
CA PRO A 394 25.66 19.49 -2.39
C PRO A 394 26.60 19.00 -1.28
N SER A 395 26.13 19.07 -0.03
CA SER A 395 26.92 18.62 1.13
C SER A 395 27.19 17.11 1.05
N ARG A 396 28.35 16.70 1.58
CA ARG A 396 28.93 15.35 1.55
C ARG A 396 28.07 14.20 2.13
N ASN A 397 26.81 14.45 2.51
CA ASN A 397 25.87 13.48 3.10
C ASN A 397 24.42 13.68 2.59
N SER A 398 24.23 14.14 1.36
CA SER A 398 22.89 14.37 0.81
C SER A 398 22.06 13.07 0.83
N PHE A 399 20.74 13.22 1.05
CA PHE A 399 19.77 12.12 0.99
C PHE A 399 19.95 11.28 -0.28
N THR A 400 20.30 11.94 -1.37
CA THR A 400 20.52 11.39 -2.70
C THR A 400 21.70 10.40 -2.73
N GLN A 401 22.84 10.73 -2.13
CA GLN A 401 23.97 9.78 -2.03
C GLN A 401 23.63 8.56 -1.17
N ARG A 402 22.86 8.76 -0.08
CA ARG A 402 22.45 7.68 0.82
C ARG A 402 21.41 6.75 0.18
N LEU A 403 20.36 7.33 -0.42
CA LEU A 403 19.35 6.58 -1.17
C LEU A 403 19.98 5.84 -2.35
N GLY A 404 20.98 6.44 -2.99
CA GLY A 404 21.78 5.80 -4.02
C GLY A 404 22.53 4.58 -3.56
N ALA A 405 23.31 4.72 -2.51
CA ALA A 405 24.02 3.60 -1.91
C ALA A 405 23.05 2.47 -1.51
N LEU A 406 21.88 2.81 -0.96
CA LEU A 406 20.87 1.83 -0.52
C LEU A 406 20.18 1.07 -1.64
N LEU A 407 19.91 1.75 -2.76
CA LEU A 407 19.24 1.14 -3.91
C LEU A 407 20.23 0.38 -4.82
N LEU A 408 21.52 0.75 -4.81
CA LEU A 408 22.60 0.08 -5.54
C LEU A 408 23.19 -1.15 -4.83
N ASP A 409 22.93 -1.33 -3.53
CA ASP A 409 23.38 -2.48 -2.70
C ASP A 409 22.72 -3.83 -3.09
N ARG A 410 22.17 -3.95 -4.31
CA ARG A 410 21.40 -5.10 -4.81
C ARG A 410 22.16 -6.01 -5.78
N THR A 411 23.46 -5.81 -6.00
CA THR A 411 24.26 -6.82 -6.73
C THR A 411 24.87 -7.81 -5.73
N PRO A 412 24.62 -9.12 -5.86
CA PRO A 412 25.28 -10.10 -5.01
C PRO A 412 26.78 -10.00 -5.26
N ALA A 413 27.53 -9.64 -4.21
CA ALA A 413 28.98 -9.60 -4.22
C ALA A 413 29.53 -11.00 -4.53
N GLY A 414 29.89 -11.22 -5.80
CA GLY A 414 30.84 -12.24 -6.20
C GLY A 414 32.20 -11.58 -6.37
N GLY A 415 33.09 -11.80 -5.40
CA GLY A 415 34.54 -11.56 -5.54
C GLY A 415 35.05 -10.17 -5.17
N ASP A 416 35.73 -10.11 -4.02
CA ASP A 416 36.85 -9.24 -3.61
C ASP A 416 36.87 -7.74 -3.95
N GLY A 417 36.70 -6.93 -2.88
CA GLY A 417 37.21 -5.56 -2.76
C GLY A 417 36.19 -4.43 -2.95
N PRO A 418 36.43 -3.23 -2.37
CA PRO A 418 35.56 -2.07 -2.54
C PRO A 418 35.76 -1.50 -3.96
N SER A 419 35.03 -2.01 -4.94
CA SER A 419 35.05 -1.49 -6.30
C SER A 419 34.13 -0.27 -6.41
N SER A 420 34.67 0.83 -6.93
CA SER A 420 33.91 1.99 -7.43
C SER A 420 32.68 1.54 -8.23
N ALA A 421 31.51 2.12 -7.96
CA ALA A 421 30.27 1.82 -8.66
C ALA A 421 30.46 1.88 -10.18
N ASP A 422 30.06 0.82 -10.90
CA ASP A 422 30.05 0.79 -12.37
C ASP A 422 29.09 1.91 -12.86
N PRO A 423 29.54 2.82 -13.76
CA PRO A 423 28.69 3.87 -14.34
C PRO A 423 27.36 3.37 -14.92
N LYS A 424 27.29 2.09 -15.31
CA LYS A 424 26.06 1.45 -15.80
C LYS A 424 25.02 1.20 -14.71
N ASP A 425 25.45 0.95 -13.47
CA ASP A 425 24.54 0.68 -12.36
C ASP A 425 23.96 1.98 -11.78
N GLU A 426 24.75 3.05 -11.71
CA GLU A 426 24.25 4.40 -11.43
C GLU A 426 23.21 4.86 -12.46
N ALA A 427 23.45 4.58 -13.74
CA ALA A 427 22.51 4.92 -14.81
C ALA A 427 21.19 4.14 -14.71
N ARG A 428 21.24 2.86 -14.29
CA ARG A 428 20.05 2.04 -14.07
C ARG A 428 19.24 2.51 -12.86
N LEU A 429 19.92 2.84 -11.77
CA LEU A 429 19.27 3.40 -10.60
C LEU A 429 18.58 4.73 -10.93
N LEU A 430 19.28 5.62 -11.61
CA LEU A 430 18.74 6.90 -12.04
C LEU A 430 17.52 6.70 -12.93
N ASN A 431 17.58 5.76 -13.87
CA ASN A 431 16.41 5.41 -14.70
C ASN A 431 15.24 4.88 -13.87
N ASN A 432 15.49 4.04 -12.85
CA ASN A 432 14.43 3.50 -12.00
C ASN A 432 13.80 4.59 -11.11
N LEU A 433 14.62 5.47 -10.52
CA LEU A 433 14.14 6.61 -9.73
C LEU A 433 13.38 7.61 -10.60
N LEU A 434 13.90 7.93 -11.79
CA LEU A 434 13.20 8.77 -12.76
C LEU A 434 11.88 8.14 -13.19
N LYS A 435 11.86 6.82 -13.42
CA LYS A 435 10.64 6.11 -13.78
C LYS A 435 9.63 6.13 -12.63
N MET A 436 10.03 5.82 -11.40
CA MET A 436 9.16 5.90 -10.22
C MET A 436 8.63 7.31 -9.98
N MET A 437 9.47 8.34 -10.16
CA MET A 437 9.04 9.72 -10.05
C MET A 437 8.10 10.13 -11.18
N TYR A 438 8.33 9.68 -12.42
CA TYR A 438 7.44 9.94 -13.53
C TYR A 438 6.10 9.24 -13.37
N ASP A 439 6.11 7.97 -12.95
CA ASP A 439 4.92 7.22 -12.63
C ASP A 439 4.15 7.91 -11.48
N TRP A 440 4.84 8.41 -10.45
CA TRP A 440 4.22 9.19 -9.37
C TRP A 440 3.63 10.51 -9.87
N ILE A 441 4.35 11.29 -10.67
CA ILE A 441 3.85 12.54 -11.27
C ILE A 441 2.62 12.26 -12.13
N ASP A 442 2.63 11.16 -12.88
CA ASP A 442 1.54 10.78 -13.76
C ASP A 442 0.29 10.34 -13.00
N CYS A 443 0.47 9.52 -11.94
CA CYS A 443 -0.61 9.15 -11.03
C CYS A 443 -1.18 10.36 -10.28
N ASN A 444 -0.36 11.39 -10.04
CA ASN A 444 -0.75 12.61 -9.33
C ASN A 444 -1.00 13.81 -10.25
N ARG A 445 -1.16 13.60 -11.57
CA ARG A 445 -1.25 14.70 -12.56
C ARG A 445 -2.43 15.64 -12.29
N GLU A 446 -3.55 15.10 -11.82
CA GLU A 446 -4.76 15.88 -11.52
C GLU A 446 -4.58 16.67 -10.22
N PHE A 447 -3.88 16.09 -9.25
CA PHE A 447 -3.47 16.74 -8.00
C PHE A 447 -2.47 17.88 -8.25
N LEU A 448 -1.55 17.71 -9.20
CA LEU A 448 -0.62 18.75 -9.66
C LEU A 448 -1.29 19.83 -10.53
N PHE A 449 -2.60 19.72 -10.80
CA PHE A 449 -3.43 20.63 -11.60
C PHE A 449 -2.78 21.05 -12.92
N VAL A 450 -2.16 20.09 -13.59
CA VAL A 450 -1.62 20.30 -14.92
C VAL A 450 -2.77 20.46 -15.90
N LYS A 451 -2.98 21.68 -16.42
CA LYS A 451 -4.05 22.00 -17.37
C LYS A 451 -3.68 21.59 -18.79
N GLU A 452 -2.39 21.59 -19.11
CA GLU A 452 -1.90 21.26 -20.45
C GLU A 452 -0.78 20.20 -20.41
N PRO A 453 -0.73 19.25 -21.36
CA PRO A 453 0.32 18.23 -21.42
C PRO A 453 1.76 18.78 -21.40
N GLN A 454 1.96 20.03 -21.85
CA GLN A 454 3.25 20.71 -21.85
C GLN A 454 3.72 21.03 -20.43
N GLU A 455 2.83 21.33 -19.49
CA GLU A 455 3.17 21.57 -18.08
C GLU A 455 3.68 20.27 -17.42
N VAL A 456 3.13 19.10 -17.75
CA VAL A 456 3.64 17.79 -17.27
C VAL A 456 5.07 17.60 -17.75
N VAL A 457 5.35 17.93 -19.01
CA VAL A 457 6.69 17.84 -19.59
C VAL A 457 7.65 18.82 -18.89
N ILE A 458 7.20 20.03 -18.56
CA ILE A 458 7.98 21.00 -17.77
C ILE A 458 8.28 20.42 -16.38
N TYR A 459 7.29 19.90 -15.65
CA TYR A 459 7.50 19.26 -14.35
C TYR A 459 8.46 18.08 -14.42
N ARG A 460 8.27 17.19 -15.40
CA ARG A 460 9.15 16.04 -15.64
C ARG A 460 10.57 16.49 -15.98
N ASN A 461 10.74 17.59 -16.72
CA ASN A 461 12.05 18.13 -17.08
C ASN A 461 12.73 18.87 -15.93
N ILE A 462 12.01 19.66 -15.14
CA ILE A 462 12.58 20.34 -13.96
C ILE A 462 12.95 19.31 -12.90
N MET A 463 12.12 18.29 -12.66
CA MET A 463 12.45 17.20 -11.75
C MET A 463 13.59 16.33 -12.28
N ARG A 464 13.67 16.12 -13.60
CA ARG A 464 14.85 15.50 -14.23
C ARG A 464 16.09 16.34 -14.02
N GLU A 465 16.01 17.65 -14.21
CA GLU A 465 17.13 18.57 -13.93
C GLU A 465 17.49 18.61 -12.45
N ALA A 466 16.52 18.56 -11.54
CA ALA A 466 16.76 18.51 -10.11
C ALA A 466 17.46 17.19 -9.73
N CYS A 467 16.96 16.05 -10.20
CA CYS A 467 17.62 14.75 -10.03
C CYS A 467 19.02 14.74 -10.65
N VAL A 468 19.17 15.27 -11.86
CA VAL A 468 20.46 15.36 -12.56
C VAL A 468 21.42 16.31 -11.84
N LYS A 469 21.01 17.49 -11.38
CA LYS A 469 21.87 18.46 -10.69
C LYS A 469 22.24 18.02 -9.28
N VAL A 470 21.32 17.32 -8.59
CA VAL A 470 21.57 16.72 -7.29
C VAL A 470 22.50 15.49 -7.40
N TRP A 471 22.55 14.81 -8.56
CA TRP A 471 23.35 13.58 -8.77
C TRP A 471 24.65 13.78 -9.58
N ASN A 472 24.68 14.68 -10.56
CA ASN A 472 25.83 14.94 -11.45
C ASN A 472 26.83 15.96 -10.89
N HIS A 473 26.81 16.27 -9.59
CA HIS A 473 28.00 16.84 -8.95
C HIS A 473 29.05 15.73 -8.79
N LYS A 474 29.67 15.32 -9.91
CA LYS A 474 30.97 14.66 -9.86
C LYS A 474 32.01 15.74 -9.56
N PRO A 475 32.87 15.56 -8.55
CA PRO A 475 34.06 16.38 -8.44
C PRO A 475 34.99 16.08 -9.63
N GLU A 476 35.65 17.12 -10.15
CA GLU A 476 36.92 16.96 -10.87
C GLU A 476 37.98 16.32 -9.96
#